data_AF-A0A7Y5TBE4-F1
#
_entry.id   AF-A0A7Y5TBE4-F1
#
_cell.length_a   1.000
_cell.length_b   1.000
_cell.length_c   1.000
_cell.angle_alpha   90.00
_cell.angle_beta   90.00
_cell.angle_gamma   90.00
#
_symmetry.space_group_name_H-M   'P 1'
#
loop_
_entity.id
_entity.type
_entity.pdbx_description
1 polymer ?
#
loop_
_entity_poly.entity_id
_entity_poly.type
_entity_poly.pdbx_seq_one_letter_code
_entity_poly.pdbx_strand_id
1 'polypeptide(L)'
;MRSGVLAVLLVALLATGLTSCTSSTESYCASLKDDKKQLTGQAAQGDLHRTVTLLAGLRDEAPDDISGEWDTLVTAIQDLVDAVDATGAKLSQFQGGRKPAGVTTGQYRAVQQAAGELSSTRVQQAGQSIEQHALDVCKVDLGGGLGGTRGG
;
A
#
# COMPACT_ATOMS: atom_id res chain seq x y z
N MET A 1 -46.29 50.10 21.87
CA MET A 1 -47.17 48.92 22.02
C MET A 1 -47.03 48.05 20.78
N ARG A 2 -46.75 46.75 20.98
CA ARG A 2 -46.97 45.61 20.04
C ARG A 2 -45.92 45.46 18.92
N SER A 3 -44.95 44.56 19.11
CA SER A 3 -44.95 43.13 18.71
C SER A 3 -44.47 43.00 17.26
N GLY A 4 -43.23 42.55 17.01
CA GLY A 4 -42.89 41.12 16.94
C GLY A 4 -42.86 40.67 15.47
N VAL A 5 -42.12 39.70 14.96
CA VAL A 5 -41.28 38.63 15.51
C VAL A 5 -40.56 38.02 14.26
N LEU A 6 -39.40 37.39 14.50
CA LEU A 6 -38.71 36.37 13.70
C LEU A 6 -37.99 36.76 12.40
N ALA A 7 -36.69 37.02 12.59
CA ALA A 7 -35.64 36.57 11.70
C ALA A 7 -35.67 35.04 11.54
N VAL A 8 -35.75 34.56 10.30
CA VAL A 8 -35.21 33.24 9.91
C VAL A 8 -34.55 33.43 8.55
N LEU A 9 -33.30 33.88 8.59
CA LEU A 9 -32.37 33.90 7.46
C LEU A 9 -31.92 32.47 7.16
N LEU A 10 -32.32 31.98 5.99
CA LEU A 10 -31.47 31.29 5.00
C LEU A 10 -30.13 30.74 5.52
N VAL A 11 -30.08 29.46 5.93
CA VAL A 11 -28.95 28.54 5.66
C VAL A 11 -29.47 27.09 5.78
N ALA A 12 -29.96 26.51 4.69
CA ALA A 12 -30.37 25.10 4.63
C ALA A 12 -29.74 24.36 3.44
N LEU A 13 -28.46 24.65 3.13
CA LEU A 13 -27.77 24.09 1.96
C LEU A 13 -26.33 23.58 2.22
N LEU A 14 -26.03 23.08 3.43
CA LEU A 14 -24.68 22.59 3.76
C LEU A 14 -24.61 21.12 4.23
N ALA A 15 -25.65 20.31 4.03
CA ALA A 15 -25.71 18.94 4.56
C ALA A 15 -25.79 17.81 3.51
N THR A 16 -25.37 18.02 2.26
CA THR A 16 -25.41 16.97 1.21
C THR A 16 -24.04 16.57 0.67
N GLY A 17 -22.94 16.83 1.39
CA GLY A 17 -21.56 16.59 0.92
C GLY A 17 -20.79 15.43 1.56
N LEU A 18 -21.39 14.58 2.39
CA LEU A 18 -20.66 13.58 3.19
C LEU A 18 -20.85 12.11 2.74
N THR A 19 -21.60 11.83 1.68
CA THR A 19 -21.89 10.45 1.24
C THR A 19 -20.93 9.88 0.18
N SER A 20 -19.94 10.64 -0.31
CA SER A 20 -19.00 10.14 -1.32
C SER A 20 -17.78 9.41 -0.72
N CYS A 21 -17.25 9.82 0.44
CA CYS A 21 -16.07 9.15 1.03
C CYS A 21 -16.37 7.78 1.66
N THR A 22 -17.60 7.54 2.14
CA THR A 22 -17.97 6.21 2.65
C THR A 22 -17.94 5.15 1.55
N SER A 23 -18.36 5.51 0.33
CA SER A 23 -18.42 4.55 -0.78
C SER A 23 -17.03 4.07 -1.25
N SER A 24 -16.03 4.97 -1.27
CA SER A 24 -14.66 4.64 -1.66
C SER A 24 -13.94 3.82 -0.59
N THR A 25 -14.15 4.13 0.69
CA THR A 25 -13.58 3.34 1.79
C THR A 25 -14.20 1.95 1.85
N GLU A 26 -15.51 1.81 1.64
CA GLU A 26 -16.17 0.50 1.61
C GLU A 26 -15.67 -0.37 0.45
N SER A 27 -15.51 0.18 -0.76
CA SER A 27 -14.95 -0.56 -1.90
C SER A 27 -13.51 -0.98 -1.62
N TYR A 28 -12.66 -0.06 -1.14
CA TYR A 28 -11.29 -0.36 -0.76
C TYR A 28 -11.23 -1.49 0.28
N CYS A 29 -12.05 -1.42 1.33
CA CYS A 29 -12.06 -2.46 2.37
C CYS A 29 -12.54 -3.82 1.84
N ALA A 30 -13.46 -3.84 0.87
CA ALA A 30 -13.88 -5.07 0.20
C ALA A 30 -12.75 -5.66 -0.64
N SER A 31 -12.08 -4.85 -1.46
CA SER A 31 -10.92 -5.24 -2.26
C SER A 31 -9.78 -5.75 -1.39
N LEU A 32 -9.45 -5.04 -0.31
CA LEU A 32 -8.41 -5.44 0.65
C LEU A 32 -8.66 -6.83 1.25
N LYS A 33 -9.92 -7.14 1.57
CA LYS A 33 -10.31 -8.44 2.13
C LYS A 33 -10.16 -9.58 1.13
N ASP A 34 -10.46 -9.34 -0.15
CA ASP A 34 -10.35 -10.35 -1.19
C ASP A 34 -8.92 -10.51 -1.68
N ASP A 35 -8.19 -9.41 -1.85
CA ASP A 35 -6.80 -9.42 -2.25
C ASP A 35 -5.90 -10.01 -1.18
N LYS A 36 -6.20 -9.85 0.12
CA LYS A 36 -5.49 -10.59 1.18
C LYS A 36 -5.47 -12.10 0.91
N LYS A 37 -6.58 -12.70 0.46
CA LYS A 37 -6.65 -14.14 0.14
C LYS A 37 -5.83 -14.49 -1.10
N GLN A 38 -5.78 -13.59 -2.07
CA GLN A 38 -4.98 -13.77 -3.28
C GLN A 38 -3.49 -13.64 -2.97
N LEU A 39 -3.08 -12.62 -2.22
CA LEU A 39 -1.70 -12.35 -1.81
C LEU A 39 -1.10 -13.51 -1.02
N THR A 40 -1.85 -14.12 -0.10
CA THR A 40 -1.37 -15.32 0.61
C THR A 40 -1.16 -16.51 -0.34
N GLY A 41 -2.02 -16.66 -1.35
CA GLY A 41 -1.88 -17.68 -2.40
C GLY A 41 -0.73 -17.40 -3.38
N GLN A 42 -0.48 -16.13 -3.72
CA GLN A 42 0.59 -15.70 -4.65
C GLN A 42 1.97 -15.72 -4.00
N ALA A 43 2.08 -15.36 -2.72
CA ALA A 43 3.31 -15.51 -1.95
C ALA A 43 3.83 -16.95 -1.95
N ALA A 44 2.93 -17.94 -1.96
CA ALA A 44 3.29 -19.35 -2.09
C ALA A 44 3.81 -19.73 -3.50
N GLN A 45 3.43 -18.98 -4.53
CA GLN A 45 3.80 -19.22 -5.93
C GLN A 45 5.05 -18.44 -6.36
N GLY A 46 5.39 -17.36 -5.66
CA GLY A 46 6.57 -16.54 -5.95
C GLY A 46 6.43 -15.61 -7.16
N ASP A 47 5.21 -15.29 -7.59
CA ASP A 47 4.95 -14.34 -8.67
C ASP A 47 4.91 -12.89 -8.12
N LEU A 48 6.05 -12.23 -8.21
CA LEU A 48 6.23 -10.88 -7.69
C LEU A 48 5.54 -9.81 -8.55
N HIS A 49 5.46 -10.02 -9.87
CA HIS A 49 4.77 -9.11 -10.79
C HIS A 49 3.27 -9.08 -10.51
N ARG A 50 2.68 -10.26 -10.32
CA ARG A 50 1.28 -10.37 -9.93
C ARG A 50 1.03 -9.74 -8.56
N THR A 51 1.95 -9.91 -7.62
CA THR A 51 1.88 -9.30 -6.29
C THR A 51 1.86 -7.77 -6.40
N VAL A 52 2.77 -7.16 -7.17
CA VAL A 52 2.80 -5.71 -7.38
C VAL A 52 1.53 -5.20 -8.04
N THR A 53 1.00 -5.93 -9.03
CA THR A 53 -0.26 -5.56 -9.69
C THR A 53 -1.44 -5.49 -8.72
N LEU A 54 -1.55 -6.46 -7.81
CA LEU A 54 -2.60 -6.46 -6.77
C LEU A 54 -2.42 -5.27 -5.81
N LEU A 55 -1.20 -5.04 -5.34
CA LEU A 55 -0.92 -3.93 -4.43
C LEU A 55 -1.16 -2.55 -5.08
N ALA A 56 -0.87 -2.41 -6.37
CA ALA A 56 -1.18 -1.20 -7.13
C ALA A 56 -2.69 -0.95 -7.24
N GLY A 57 -3.49 -2.00 -7.43
CA GLY A 57 -4.96 -1.87 -7.38
C GLY A 57 -5.46 -1.37 -6.03
N LEU A 58 -4.92 -1.91 -4.94
CA LEU A 58 -5.25 -1.45 -3.58
C LEU A 58 -4.83 0.01 -3.32
N ARG A 59 -3.67 0.43 -3.84
CA ARG A 59 -3.23 1.83 -3.81
C ARG A 59 -4.22 2.73 -4.53
N ASP A 60 -4.67 2.34 -5.72
CA ASP A 60 -5.54 3.17 -6.55
C ASP A 60 -6.94 3.34 -5.94
N GLU A 61 -7.39 2.37 -5.13
CA GLU A 61 -8.66 2.43 -4.39
C GLU A 61 -8.53 3.06 -3.00
N ALA A 62 -7.31 3.21 -2.48
CA ALA A 62 -7.07 3.65 -1.11
C ALA A 62 -7.68 5.04 -0.84
N PRO A 63 -8.34 5.25 0.31
CA PRO A 63 -8.80 6.57 0.70
C PRO A 63 -7.62 7.52 0.93
N ASP A 64 -7.88 8.82 0.81
CA ASP A 64 -6.86 9.88 0.95
C ASP A 64 -6.05 9.78 2.26
N ASP A 65 -6.67 9.28 3.33
CA ASP A 65 -6.04 9.11 4.65
C ASP A 65 -4.90 8.08 4.68
N ILE A 66 -4.79 7.19 3.68
CA ILE A 66 -3.77 6.13 3.62
C ILE A 66 -3.11 5.98 2.23
N SER A 67 -3.51 6.78 1.25
CA SER A 67 -3.02 6.67 -0.14
C SER A 67 -1.52 6.97 -0.26
N GLY A 68 -0.97 7.87 0.57
CA GLY A 68 0.46 8.19 0.58
C GLY A 68 1.35 7.05 1.08
N GLU A 69 0.88 6.31 2.08
CA GLU A 69 1.54 5.12 2.60
C GLU A 69 1.50 3.98 1.58
N TRP A 70 0.37 3.80 0.89
CA TRP A 70 0.28 2.86 -0.22
C TRP A 70 1.23 3.21 -1.36
N ASP A 71 1.31 4.47 -1.75
CA ASP A 71 2.25 4.92 -2.79
C ASP A 71 3.70 4.63 -2.40
N THR A 72 4.06 4.91 -1.14
CA THR A 72 5.40 4.64 -0.59
C THR A 72 5.73 3.15 -0.67
N LEU A 73 4.83 2.27 -0.22
CA LEU A 73 5.06 0.83 -0.20
C LEU A 73 5.12 0.26 -1.63
N VAL A 74 4.13 0.59 -2.47
CA VAL A 74 4.02 0.04 -3.83
C VAL A 74 5.19 0.48 -4.69
N THR A 75 5.60 1.75 -4.62
CA THR A 75 6.75 2.26 -5.36
C THR A 75 8.03 1.54 -4.97
N ALA A 76 8.29 1.35 -3.67
CA ALA A 76 9.50 0.64 -3.23
C ALA A 76 9.55 -0.82 -3.70
N ILE A 77 8.40 -1.51 -3.74
CA ILE A 77 8.33 -2.88 -4.28
C ILE A 77 8.54 -2.86 -5.80
N GLN A 78 7.87 -1.96 -6.53
CA GLN A 78 8.02 -1.82 -7.98
C GLN A 78 9.47 -1.52 -8.38
N ASP A 79 10.14 -0.60 -7.69
CA ASP A 79 11.55 -0.25 -7.92
C ASP A 79 12.46 -1.47 -7.79
N LEU A 80 12.19 -2.36 -6.83
CA LEU A 80 12.93 -3.61 -6.69
C LEU A 80 12.66 -4.57 -7.85
N VAL A 81 11.39 -4.72 -8.26
CA VAL A 81 11.02 -5.57 -9.41
C VAL A 81 11.72 -5.08 -10.68
N ASP A 82 11.65 -3.78 -10.96
CA ASP A 82 12.23 -3.17 -12.15
C ASP A 82 13.76 -3.28 -12.15
N ALA A 83 14.40 -3.07 -11.01
CA ALA A 83 15.85 -3.22 -10.87
C ALA A 83 16.29 -4.66 -11.15
N VAL A 84 15.52 -5.66 -10.72
CA VAL A 84 15.80 -7.07 -10.97
C VAL A 84 15.57 -7.42 -12.45
N ASP A 85 14.44 -7.00 -13.02
CA ASP A 85 14.10 -7.27 -14.42
C ASP A 85 15.13 -6.68 -15.38
N ALA A 86 15.64 -5.48 -15.09
CA ALA A 86 16.71 -4.84 -15.86
C ALA A 86 18.03 -5.66 -15.90
N THR A 87 18.16 -6.67 -15.04
CA THR A 87 19.32 -7.57 -15.02
C THR A 87 19.12 -8.85 -15.84
N GLY A 88 17.88 -9.20 -16.17
CA GLY A 88 17.51 -10.49 -16.76
C GLY A 88 17.68 -11.70 -15.82
N ALA A 89 18.07 -11.48 -14.56
CA ALA A 89 18.18 -12.51 -13.53
C ALA A 89 16.88 -12.59 -12.71
N LYS A 90 16.68 -13.72 -12.02
CA LYS A 90 15.55 -13.90 -11.09
C LYS A 90 15.89 -13.31 -9.72
N LEU A 91 14.90 -12.79 -9.00
CA LEU A 91 15.09 -12.27 -7.63
C LEU A 91 15.76 -13.29 -6.70
N SER A 92 15.43 -14.58 -6.82
CA SER A 92 16.04 -15.65 -6.01
C SER A 92 17.56 -15.78 -6.20
N GLN A 93 18.12 -15.29 -7.31
CA GLN A 93 19.55 -15.32 -7.56
C GLN A 93 20.32 -14.24 -6.78
N PHE A 94 19.63 -13.20 -6.28
CA PHE A 94 20.22 -12.16 -5.42
C PHE A 94 20.16 -12.51 -3.93
N GLN A 95 19.43 -13.58 -3.57
CA GLN A 95 19.37 -14.06 -2.18
C GLN A 95 20.77 -14.44 -1.67
N GLY A 96 21.10 -14.03 -0.44
CA GLY A 96 22.41 -14.24 0.15
C GLY A 96 23.46 -13.16 -0.18
N GLY A 97 23.06 -12.05 -0.81
CA GLY A 97 23.92 -10.87 -0.96
C GLY A 97 25.10 -11.09 -1.90
N ARG A 98 24.96 -12.01 -2.87
CA ARG A 98 25.97 -12.28 -3.89
C ARG A 98 25.49 -11.84 -5.27
N LYS A 99 26.36 -11.17 -6.01
CA LYS A 99 26.08 -10.77 -7.40
C LYS A 99 25.92 -12.00 -8.29
N PRO A 100 24.79 -12.15 -9.03
CA PRO A 100 24.63 -13.24 -9.98
C PRO A 100 25.67 -13.20 -11.12
N ALA A 101 25.88 -14.35 -11.74
CA ALA A 101 26.65 -14.43 -12.99
C ALA A 101 25.92 -13.66 -14.11
N GLY A 102 26.68 -13.01 -15.00
CA GLY A 102 26.11 -12.20 -16.08
C GLY A 102 25.60 -10.81 -15.68
N VAL A 103 25.30 -10.57 -14.40
CA VAL A 103 24.87 -9.24 -13.91
C VAL A 103 26.06 -8.31 -13.75
N THR A 104 25.96 -7.09 -14.26
CA THR A 104 27.02 -6.07 -14.13
C THR A 104 27.09 -5.51 -12.70
N THR A 105 28.22 -4.92 -12.33
CA THR A 105 28.36 -4.25 -11.02
C THR A 105 27.36 -3.09 -10.85
N GLY A 106 27.04 -2.38 -11.94
CA GLY A 106 26.05 -1.29 -11.92
C GLY A 106 24.64 -1.79 -11.64
N GLN A 107 24.19 -2.79 -12.39
CA GLN A 107 22.89 -3.46 -12.17
C GLN A 107 22.77 -4.04 -10.76
N TYR A 108 23.82 -4.73 -10.29
CA TYR A 108 23.83 -5.27 -8.94
C TYR A 108 23.66 -4.19 -7.88
N ARG A 109 24.34 -3.04 -8.04
CA ARG A 109 24.21 -1.91 -7.12
C ARG A 109 22.79 -1.33 -7.13
N ALA A 110 22.15 -1.23 -8.29
CA ALA A 110 20.78 -0.75 -8.40
C ALA A 110 19.80 -1.67 -7.63
N VAL A 111 19.94 -2.99 -7.78
CA VAL A 111 19.15 -3.96 -7.01
C VAL A 111 19.39 -3.81 -5.50
N GLN A 112 20.65 -3.66 -5.07
CA GLN A 112 20.96 -3.45 -3.65
C GLN A 112 20.39 -2.13 -3.11
N GLN A 113 20.35 -1.07 -3.92
CA GLN A 113 19.74 0.20 -3.53
C GLN A 113 18.22 0.07 -3.39
N ALA A 114 17.55 -0.54 -4.35
CA ALA A 114 16.10 -0.78 -4.30
C ALA A 114 15.72 -1.70 -3.12
N ALA A 115 16.49 -2.76 -2.88
CA ALA A 115 16.29 -3.63 -1.71
C ALA A 115 16.52 -2.88 -0.39
N GLY A 116 17.51 -1.98 -0.35
CA GLY A 116 17.76 -1.10 0.78
C GLY A 116 16.59 -0.16 1.05
N GLU A 117 16.03 0.47 0.01
CA GLU A 117 14.87 1.34 0.11
C GLU A 117 13.63 0.58 0.59
N LEU A 118 13.36 -0.61 0.05
CA LEU A 118 12.26 -1.46 0.52
C LEU A 118 12.36 -1.79 2.03
N SER A 119 13.59 -1.88 2.56
CA SER A 119 13.84 -2.08 4.00
C SER A 119 13.94 -0.79 4.81
N SER A 120 13.75 0.39 4.20
CA SER A 120 13.91 1.68 4.86
C SER A 120 12.87 1.86 5.97
N THR A 121 13.20 2.68 6.98
CA THR A 121 12.26 3.01 8.06
C THR A 121 10.97 3.62 7.51
N ARG A 122 11.07 4.41 6.43
CA ARG A 122 9.93 5.04 5.77
C ARG A 122 8.95 3.99 5.23
N VAL A 123 9.46 3.01 4.48
CA VAL A 123 8.63 1.95 3.90
C VAL A 123 8.03 1.06 5.00
N GLN A 124 8.81 0.74 6.03
CA GLN A 124 8.30 0.00 7.19
C GLN A 124 7.16 0.73 7.90
N GLN A 125 7.30 2.04 8.14
CA GLN A 125 6.24 2.85 8.75
C GLN A 125 5.00 2.92 7.87
N ALA A 126 5.16 3.08 6.56
CA ALA A 126 4.03 3.03 5.62
C ALA A 126 3.29 1.68 5.71
N GLY A 127 4.03 0.56 5.73
CA GLY A 127 3.47 -0.76 5.94
C GLY A 127 2.69 -0.89 7.27
N GLN A 128 3.22 -0.36 8.37
CA GLN A 128 2.56 -0.37 9.68
C GLN A 128 1.26 0.46 9.68
N SER A 129 1.29 1.65 9.06
CA SER A 129 0.11 2.49 8.92
C SER A 129 -1.00 1.81 8.09
N ILE A 130 -0.63 1.14 7.00
CA ILE A 130 -1.58 0.37 6.17
C ILE A 130 -2.22 -0.74 7.00
N GLU A 131 -1.41 -1.50 7.76
CA GLU A 131 -1.89 -2.56 8.65
C GLU A 131 -2.83 -2.03 9.72
N GLN A 132 -2.47 -0.92 10.36
CA GLN A 132 -3.30 -0.30 11.40
C GLN A 132 -4.62 0.21 10.81
N HIS A 133 -4.59 0.86 9.65
CA HIS A 133 -5.80 1.31 8.95
C HIS A 133 -6.69 0.12 8.56
N ALA A 134 -6.10 -0.96 8.04
CA ALA A 134 -6.82 -2.19 7.71
C ALA A 134 -7.55 -2.77 8.93
N LEU A 135 -6.88 -2.79 10.09
CA LEU A 135 -7.45 -3.26 11.35
C LEU A 135 -8.55 -2.34 11.88
N ASP A 136 -8.30 -1.03 11.94
CA ASP A 136 -9.18 -0.06 12.60
C ASP A 136 -10.39 0.32 11.75
N VAL A 137 -10.20 0.48 10.44
CA VAL A 137 -11.24 0.95 9.52
C VAL A 137 -11.90 -0.23 8.81
N CYS A 138 -11.12 -1.11 8.19
CA CYS A 138 -11.66 -2.21 7.39
C CYS A 138 -11.98 -3.47 8.20
N LYS A 139 -11.54 -3.55 9.47
CA LYS A 139 -11.63 -4.75 10.31
C LYS A 139 -10.97 -5.99 9.66
N VAL A 140 -9.90 -5.76 8.91
CA VAL A 140 -9.09 -6.79 8.25
C VAL A 140 -7.72 -6.84 8.93
N ASP A 141 -7.41 -7.98 9.55
CA ASP A 141 -6.04 -8.26 10.02
C ASP A 141 -5.17 -8.69 8.84
N LEU A 142 -4.06 -8.02 8.56
CA LEU A 142 -3.13 -8.38 7.48
C LEU A 142 -2.01 -9.35 7.92
N GLY A 143 -1.89 -9.66 9.21
CA GLY A 143 -0.93 -10.63 9.74
C GLY A 143 0.42 -10.05 10.17
N GLY A 144 0.57 -8.72 10.23
CA GLY A 144 1.73 -8.02 10.81
C GLY A 144 3.05 -8.23 10.06
N GLY A 145 2.99 -8.28 8.72
CA GLY A 145 4.11 -8.63 7.84
C GLY A 145 4.61 -7.51 6.93
N LEU A 146 3.82 -6.45 6.72
CA LEU A 146 4.14 -5.31 5.85
C LEU A 146 5.07 -4.31 6.52
N GLY A 147 5.02 -4.23 7.86
CA GLY A 147 5.70 -3.20 8.65
C GLY A 147 7.05 -3.57 9.26
N GLY A 148 7.54 -4.79 9.08
CA GLY A 148 8.83 -5.23 9.62
C GLY A 148 8.95 -5.11 11.15
N THR A 149 8.49 -6.13 11.90
CA THR A 149 9.17 -6.76 13.05
C THR A 149 8.18 -7.67 13.78
N ARG A 150 8.29 -9.00 13.58
CA ARG A 150 8.03 -9.92 14.69
C ARG A 150 9.33 -10.01 15.49
N GLY A 151 9.53 -9.05 16.39
CA GLY A 151 10.44 -9.25 17.50
C GLY A 151 9.78 -10.21 18.49
N GLY A 152 10.30 -11.43 18.55
CA GLY A 152 10.05 -12.40 19.63
C GLY A 152 11.38 -12.75 20.27
#